data_AF-A0A5E7CH05-F1
#
_entry.id   AF-A0A5E7CH05-F1
#
_cell.length_a   1.000
_cell.length_b   1.000
_cell.length_c   1.000
_cell.angle_alpha   90.00
_cell.angle_beta   90.00
_cell.angle_gamma   90.00
#
_symmetry.space_group_name_H-M   'P 1'
#
loop_
_entity.id
_entity.type
_entity.pdbx_description
1 polymer ?
#
loop_
_entity_poly.entity_id
_entity_poly.type
_entity_poly.pdbx_seq_one_letter_code
_entity_poly.pdbx_strand_id
1 'polypeptide(L)'
;MARVAEQYARNDLAIHLLGELDASAQRQALAEWEPELNFEVKARLLKLLRLKAQRNDADKPTLARRMEALLAALVAIDPVRAAVLCG
;
A
#
# COMPACT_ATOMS: atom_id res chain seq x y z
N MET A 1 2.34 -9.51 -11.25
CA MET A 1 3.05 -10.35 -10.26
C MET A 1 2.59 -10.10 -8.82
N ALA A 2 2.59 -8.86 -8.32
CA ALA A 2 2.15 -8.56 -6.94
C ALA A 2 0.74 -9.09 -6.59
N ARG A 3 -0.27 -8.87 -7.45
CA ARG A 3 -1.63 -9.41 -7.28
C ARG A 3 -1.65 -10.94 -7.14
N VAL A 4 -0.83 -11.64 -7.92
CA VAL A 4 -0.72 -13.11 -7.86
C VAL A 4 -0.08 -13.53 -6.53
N ALA A 5 1.01 -12.87 -6.12
CA ALA A 5 1.63 -13.15 -4.82
C ALA A 5 0.65 -12.93 -3.65
N GLU A 6 -0.16 -11.87 -3.70
CA GLU A 6 -1.21 -11.60 -2.70
C GLU A 6 -2.27 -12.71 -2.71
N GLN A 7 -2.78 -13.10 -3.89
CA GLN A 7 -3.82 -14.14 -4.03
C GLN A 7 -3.39 -15.51 -3.49
N TYR A 8 -2.12 -15.86 -3.64
CA TYR A 8 -1.55 -17.13 -3.16
C TYR A 8 -0.92 -17.01 -1.76
N ALA A 9 -1.35 -16.02 -0.95
CA ALA A 9 -0.94 -15.80 0.43
C ALA A 9 0.58 -15.66 0.66
N ARG A 10 1.35 -15.30 -0.38
CA ARG A 10 2.78 -14.94 -0.28
C ARG A 10 2.91 -13.48 0.14
N ASN A 11 2.41 -13.16 1.33
CA ASN A 11 2.22 -11.79 1.80
C ASN A 11 3.51 -10.97 1.83
N ASP A 12 4.62 -11.53 2.34
CA ASP A 12 5.88 -10.79 2.37
C ASP A 12 6.40 -10.49 0.96
N LEU A 13 6.32 -11.45 0.04
CA LEU A 13 6.68 -11.22 -1.37
C LEU A 13 5.77 -10.15 -2.00
N ALA A 14 4.46 -10.19 -1.74
CA ALA A 14 3.54 -9.18 -2.24
C ALA A 14 3.85 -7.79 -1.68
N ILE A 15 4.20 -7.67 -0.38
CA ILE A 15 4.63 -6.42 0.25
C ILE A 15 5.90 -5.89 -0.41
N HIS A 16 6.89 -6.76 -0.67
CA HIS A 16 8.12 -6.36 -1.35
C HIS A 16 7.84 -5.87 -2.78
N LEU A 17 7.10 -6.64 -3.57
CA LEU A 17 6.75 -6.26 -4.95
C LEU A 17 5.94 -4.95 -5.02
N LEU A 18 4.98 -4.75 -4.12
CA LEU A 18 4.20 -3.51 -4.07
C LEU A 18 5.04 -2.33 -3.59
N GLY A 19 5.98 -2.54 -2.67
CA GLY A 19 6.92 -1.50 -2.23
C GLY A 19 7.80 -0.99 -3.38
N GLU A 20 8.34 -1.91 -4.19
CA GLU A 20 9.14 -1.55 -5.37
C GLU A 20 8.31 -0.82 -6.44
N LEU A 21 7.07 -1.26 -6.66
CA LEU A 21 6.14 -0.59 -7.57
C LEU A 21 5.80 0.82 -7.09
N ASP A 22 5.55 1.01 -5.79
CA ASP A 22 5.23 2.32 -5.21
C ASP A 22 6.39 3.32 -5.37
N ALA A 23 7.62 2.88 -5.06
CA ALA A 23 8.82 3.70 -5.23
C ALA A 23 9.10 4.04 -6.70
N SER A 24 8.81 3.11 -7.62
CA SER A 24 8.95 3.36 -9.06
C SER A 24 7.85 4.28 -9.60
N ALA A 25 6.63 4.17 -9.08
CA ALA A 25 5.51 5.03 -9.44
C ALA A 25 5.76 6.49 -9.08
N GLN A 26 6.35 6.75 -7.91
CA GLN A 26 6.77 8.10 -7.50
C GLN A 26 7.80 8.71 -8.46
N ARG A 27 8.78 7.92 -8.93
CA ARG A 27 9.81 8.39 -9.86
C ARG A 27 9.28 8.70 -11.27
N GLN A 28 8.17 8.07 -11.66
CA GLN A 28 7.60 8.19 -13.01
C GLN A 28 6.38 9.11 -13.07
N ALA A 29 6.08 9.85 -11.99
CA ALA A 29 4.90 10.70 -11.88
C ALA A 29 3.58 9.96 -12.19
N LEU A 30 3.50 8.66 -11.87
CA LEU A 30 2.33 7.82 -12.15
C LEU A 30 1.05 8.32 -11.45
N ALA A 31 1.17 9.16 -10.42
CA ALA A 31 0.03 9.83 -9.81
C ALA A 31 -0.73 10.77 -10.76
N GLU A 32 -0.03 11.37 -11.74
CA GLU A 32 -0.61 12.31 -12.70
C GLU A 32 -1.18 11.58 -13.93
N TRP A 33 -0.49 10.52 -14.37
CA TRP A 33 -0.82 9.81 -15.60
C TRP A 33 -1.79 8.64 -15.38
N GLU A 34 -1.63 7.89 -14.28
CA GLU A 34 -2.43 6.69 -13.97
C GLU A 34 -2.80 6.66 -12.48
N PRO A 35 -3.60 7.64 -12.00
CA PRO A 35 -3.96 7.76 -10.59
C PRO A 35 -4.66 6.50 -10.05
N GLU A 36 -5.44 5.79 -10.89
CA GLU A 36 -6.13 4.58 -10.49
C GLU A 36 -5.18 3.42 -10.17
N LEU A 37 -4.15 3.22 -10.98
CA LEU A 37 -3.13 2.19 -10.74
C LEU A 37 -2.27 2.54 -9.53
N ASN A 38 -1.91 3.83 -9.39
CA ASN A 38 -1.16 4.30 -8.23
C ASN A 38 -1.95 4.11 -6.92
N PHE A 39 -3.26 4.42 -6.95
CA PHE A 39 -4.16 4.17 -5.82
C PHE A 39 -4.19 2.69 -5.45
N GLU A 40 -4.33 1.79 -6.44
CA GLU A 40 -4.41 0.36 -6.18
C GLU A 40 -3.14 -0.20 -5.51
N VAL A 41 -1.96 0.20 -5.99
CA VAL A 41 -0.68 -0.23 -5.42
C VAL A 41 -0.61 0.14 -3.94
N LYS A 42 -0.91 1.39 -3.61
CA LYS A 42 -0.89 1.90 -2.23
C LYS A 42 -1.96 1.24 -1.35
N ALA A 43 -3.18 1.05 -1.86
CA ALA A 43 -4.28 0.45 -1.11
C ALA A 43 -4.01 -1.02 -0.78
N ARG A 44 -3.47 -1.80 -1.73
CA ARG A 44 -3.07 -3.19 -1.49
C ARG A 44 -1.91 -3.28 -0.49
N LEU A 45 -0.93 -2.39 -0.61
CA LEU A 45 0.18 -2.34 0.33
C LEU A 45 -0.31 -2.02 1.75
N LEU A 46 -1.20 -1.04 1.91
CA LEU A 46 -1.82 -0.70 3.19
C LEU A 46 -2.54 -1.91 3.81
N LYS A 47 -3.36 -2.62 3.03
CA LYS A 47 -4.05 -3.84 3.47
C LYS A 47 -3.08 -4.91 3.97
N LEU A 48 -2.00 -5.18 3.24
CA LEU A 48 -1.02 -6.18 3.65
C LEU A 48 -0.21 -5.77 4.88
N LEU A 49 0.11 -4.48 5.03
CA LEU A 49 0.78 -3.97 6.23
C LEU A 49 -0.11 -4.07 7.47
N ARG A 50 -1.43 -3.83 7.35
CA ARG A 50 -2.39 -4.08 8.44
C ARG A 50 -2.40 -5.54 8.85
N LEU A 51 -2.45 -6.47 7.88
CA LEU A 51 -2.38 -7.90 8.14
C LEU A 51 -1.05 -8.31 8.81
N LYS A 52 0.07 -7.68 8.42
CA LYS A 52 1.38 -7.92 9.03
C LYS A 52 1.44 -7.40 10.47
N ALA A 53 0.91 -6.21 10.75
CA ALA A 53 0.88 -5.61 12.08
C ALA A 53 0.02 -6.40 13.08
N GLN A 54 -0.99 -7.14 12.61
CA GLN A 54 -1.78 -8.06 13.45
C GLN A 54 -1.00 -9.32 13.87
N ARG A 55 0.03 -9.71 13.12
CA ARG A 55 0.79 -10.97 13.32
C ARG A 55 2.18 -10.75 13.92
N ASN A 56 2.74 -9.55 13.81
CA ASN A 56 4.07 -9.22 14.30
C ASN A 56 4.04 -7.96 15.17
N ASP A 57 4.29 -8.13 16.47
CA ASP A 57 4.30 -7.03 17.44
C ASP A 57 5.61 -6.25 17.47
N ALA A 58 6.73 -6.87 17.08
CA ALA A 58 8.06 -6.29 17.24
C ALA A 58 8.26 -5.00 16.42
N ASP A 59 7.59 -4.88 15.27
CA ASP A 59 7.76 -3.77 14.32
C ASP A 59 6.56 -2.81 14.26
N LYS A 60 5.61 -2.91 15.20
CA LYS A 60 4.38 -2.11 15.20
C LYS A 60 4.56 -0.60 14.98
N PRO A 61 5.47 0.13 15.65
CA PRO A 61 5.60 1.57 15.44
C PRO A 61 6.08 1.92 14.01
N THR A 62 7.02 1.14 13.47
CA THR A 62 7.52 1.33 12.10
C THR A 62 6.42 1.06 11.07
N LEU A 63 5.63 -0.01 11.28
CA LEU A 63 4.48 -0.33 10.43
C LEU A 63 3.40 0.75 10.52
N ALA A 64 3.11 1.27 11.70
CA ALA A 64 2.14 2.35 11.91
C ALA A 64 2.50 3.60 11.10
N ARG A 65 3.74 4.09 11.23
CA ARG A 65 4.22 5.26 10.46
C ARG A 65 4.10 5.06 8.95
N ARG A 66 4.41 3.85 8.47
CA ARG A 66 4.29 3.52 7.04
C ARG A 66 2.84 3.47 6.58
N MET A 67 1.93 2.94 7.40
CA MET A 67 0.49 2.91 7.09
C MET A 67 -0.11 4.32 7.07
N GLU A 68 0.28 5.19 8.00
CA GLU A 68 -0.14 6.60 8.02
C GLU A 68 0.29 7.34 6.75
N ALA A 69 1.55 7.17 6.33
CA ALA A 69 2.05 7.77 5.09
C ALA A 69 1.28 7.27 3.84
N LEU A 70 0.93 5.99 3.79
CA LEU A 70 0.14 5.42 2.70
C LEU A 70 -1.30 5.95 2.70
N LEU A 71 -1.94 6.06 3.86
CA LEU A 71 -3.27 6.65 3.99
C LEU A 71 -3.29 8.10 3.53
N ALA A 72 -2.33 8.91 3.96
CA ALA A 72 -2.20 10.30 3.51
C ALA A 72 -2.04 10.39 1.98
N ALA A 73 -1.21 9.52 1.40
CA ALA A 73 -1.02 9.47 -0.05
C ALA A 73 -2.28 9.02 -0.81
N LEU A 74 -3.05 8.07 -0.27
CA LEU A 74 -4.32 7.63 -0.85
C LEU A 74 -5.36 8.74 -0.83
N VAL A 75 -5.46 9.48 0.29
CA VAL A 75 -6.36 10.63 0.42
C VAL A 75 -6.01 11.74 -0.58
N ALA A 76 -4.71 11.96 -0.83
CA ALA A 76 -4.26 12.93 -1.84
C ALA A 76 -4.61 12.52 -3.28
N ILE A 77 -4.71 11.22 -3.57
CA ILE A 77 -5.11 10.73 -4.91
C ILE A 77 -6.64 10.78 -5.06
N ASP A 78 -7.38 10.21 -4.11
CA ASP A 78 -8.84 10.18 -4.12
C ASP A 78 -9.39 10.09 -2.69
N PRO A 79 -9.91 11.19 -2.12
CA PRO A 79 -10.40 11.21 -0.75
C PRO A 79 -11.67 10.38 -0.56
N VAL A 80 -12.51 10.23 -1.59
CA VAL A 80 -13.77 9.47 -1.52
C VAL A 80 -13.46 7.98 -1.44
N ARG A 81 -12.55 7.49 -2.29
CA ARG A 81 -12.07 6.10 -2.24
C ARG A 81 -11.22 5.82 -1.01
N ALA A 82 -10.45 6.80 -0.52
CA ALA A 82 -9.64 6.63 0.67
C ALA A 82 -10.48 6.59 1.96
N ALA A 83 -11.63 7.28 2.02
CA ALA A 83 -12.47 7.32 3.20
C ALA A 83 -12.91 5.94 3.69
N VAL A 84 -13.20 5.00 2.79
CA VAL A 84 -13.57 3.61 3.15
C VAL A 84 -12.39 2.79 3.68
N LEU A 85 -11.16 3.28 3.53
CA LEU A 85 -9.94 2.64 4.01
C LEU A 85 -9.50 3.16 5.39
N CYS A 86 -10.09 4.25 5.89
CA CYS A 86 -9.69 4.89 7.16
C CYS A 86 -10.10 4.13 8.44
N GLY A 87 -10.79 2.98 8.30
CA GLY A 87 -11.14 2.08 9.41
C GLY A 87 -10.12 0.99 9.69
#